data_AF-A0A0D8ZVH3-F1
#
_entry.id   AF-A0A0D8ZVH3-F1
#
_cell.length_a   1.000
_cell.length_b   1.000
_cell.length_c   1.000
_cell.angle_alpha   90.00
_cell.angle_beta   90.00
_cell.angle_gamma   90.00
#
_symmetry.space_group_name_H-M   'P 1'
#
loop_
_entity.id
_entity.type
_entity.pdbx_description
1 polymer ?
#
loop_
_entity_poly.entity_id
_entity_poly.type
_entity_poly.pdbx_seq_one_letter_code
_entity_poly.pdbx_strand_id
1 'polypeptide(L)'
;MEEHLKACRELNSTQRAVYYYLQILGSDGSWMNFTAQDIQDIAADLGISKRTLYSALKVLGQLGWIEYNKPTGAYLVSFQQTRSF
;
A
#
# COMPACT_ATOMS: atom_id res chain seq x y z
N MET A 1 -8.10 -14.23 -5.75
CA MET A 1 -6.99 -15.01 -6.37
C MET A 1 -6.35 -14.23 -7.50
N GLU A 2 -7.12 -13.55 -8.36
CA GLU A 2 -6.61 -12.79 -9.50
C GLU A 2 -5.74 -11.57 -9.13
N GLU A 3 -6.13 -10.78 -8.13
CA GLU A 3 -5.33 -9.64 -7.65
C GLU A 3 -3.98 -10.07 -7.05
N HIS A 4 -3.97 -11.17 -6.29
CA HIS A 4 -2.74 -11.75 -5.74
C HIS A 4 -1.77 -12.15 -6.85
N LEU A 5 -2.27 -12.76 -7.93
CA LEU A 5 -1.46 -13.13 -9.08
C LEU A 5 -0.95 -11.90 -9.85
N LYS A 6 -1.77 -10.85 -10.00
CA LYS A 6 -1.35 -9.58 -10.60
C LYS A 6 -0.25 -8.91 -9.77
N ALA A 7 -0.44 -8.83 -8.44
CA ALA A 7 0.56 -8.30 -7.52
C ALA A 7 1.88 -9.09 -7.59
N CYS A 8 1.80 -10.43 -7.67
CA CYS A 8 2.98 -11.28 -7.85
C CYS A 8 3.75 -11.02 -9.15
N ARG A 9 3.09 -10.55 -10.21
CA ARG A 9 3.73 -10.19 -11.50
C ARG A 9 4.31 -8.78 -11.52
N GLU A 10 3.60 -7.81 -10.94
CA GLU A 10 3.91 -6.39 -11.10
C GLU A 10 4.77 -5.82 -9.96
N LEU A 11 4.76 -6.45 -8.78
CA LEU A 11 5.40 -5.95 -7.57
C LEU A 11 6.51 -6.89 -7.10
N ASN A 12 7.63 -6.31 -6.63
CA ASN A 12 8.68 -7.06 -5.95
C ASN A 12 8.25 -7.48 -4.53
N SER A 13 9.07 -8.32 -3.87
CA SER A 13 8.75 -8.86 -2.54
C SER A 13 8.43 -7.78 -1.51
N THR A 14 9.23 -6.71 -1.44
CA THR A 14 9.01 -5.60 -0.50
C THR A 14 7.73 -4.82 -0.80
N GLN A 15 7.48 -4.51 -2.07
CA GLN A 15 6.28 -3.79 -2.51
C GLN A 15 5.01 -4.61 -2.21
N ARG A 16 5.05 -5.92 -2.45
CA ARG A 16 3.93 -6.83 -2.11
C ARG A 16 3.69 -6.88 -0.61
N ALA A 17 4.75 -6.97 0.19
CA ALA A 17 4.62 -7.00 1.64
C ALA A 17 3.95 -5.72 2.17
N VAL A 18 4.39 -4.55 1.67
CA VAL A 18 3.75 -3.26 2.00
C VAL A 18 2.30 -3.24 1.54
N TYR A 19 2.01 -3.64 0.30
CA TYR A 19 0.64 -3.66 -0.23
C TYR A 19 -0.31 -4.52 0.62
N TYR A 20 0.08 -5.75 0.96
CA TYR A 20 -0.75 -6.62 1.78
C TYR A 20 -0.90 -6.12 3.21
N TYR A 21 0.15 -5.50 3.78
CA TYR A 21 0.06 -4.86 5.08
C TYR A 21 -1.00 -3.75 5.07
N LEU A 22 -0.98 -2.89 4.05
CA LEU A 22 -1.97 -1.82 3.89
C LEU A 22 -3.38 -2.37 3.65
N GLN A 23 -3.54 -3.47 2.93
CA GLN A 23 -4.85 -4.13 2.77
C GLN A 23 -5.43 -4.63 4.10
N ILE A 24 -4.57 -5.11 5.00
CA ILE A 24 -5.00 -5.54 6.34
C ILE A 24 -5.47 -4.33 7.16
N LEU A 25 -4.76 -3.20 7.07
CA LEU A 25 -5.12 -1.98 7.80
C LEU A 25 -6.36 -1.28 7.24
N GLY A 26 -6.52 -1.25 5.91
CA GLY A 26 -7.54 -0.47 5.21
C GLY A 26 -8.56 -1.34 4.49
N SER A 27 -8.96 -2.48 5.08
CA SER A 27 -9.83 -3.48 4.44
C SER A 27 -11.22 -2.96 4.04
N ASP A 28 -11.62 -1.80 4.55
CA ASP A 28 -12.92 -1.18 4.32
C ASP A 28 -12.94 -0.15 3.17
N GLY A 29 -11.81 0.09 2.50
CA GLY A 29 -11.71 1.10 1.45
C GLY A 29 -11.71 2.54 1.98
N SER A 30 -11.37 2.74 3.26
CA SER A 30 -11.22 4.06 3.84
C SER A 30 -9.83 4.67 3.59
N TRP A 31 -9.78 6.01 3.59
CA TRP A 31 -8.52 6.76 3.59
C TRP A 31 -7.81 6.58 4.93
N MET A 32 -6.59 6.07 4.90
CA MET A 32 -5.74 5.90 6.07
C MET A 32 -4.75 7.06 6.20
N ASN A 33 -4.77 7.75 7.34
CA ASN A 33 -3.73 8.71 7.69
C ASN A 33 -2.69 8.02 8.55
N PHE A 34 -1.44 7.98 8.07
CA PHE A 34 -0.33 7.47 8.86
C PHE A 34 0.39 8.61 9.55
N THR A 35 0.48 8.52 10.87
CA THR A 35 1.40 9.31 11.67
C THR A 35 2.85 8.87 11.41
N ALA A 36 3.82 9.69 11.86
CA ALA A 36 5.23 9.30 11.79
C ALA A 36 5.55 8.03 12.60
N GLN A 37 4.76 7.75 13.65
CA GLN A 37 4.86 6.54 14.45
C GLN A 37 4.31 5.33 13.68
N ASP A 38 3.16 5.46 13.02
CA ASP A 38 2.62 4.37 12.20
C ASP A 38 3.60 3.94 11.10
N ILE A 39 4.24 4.91 10.43
CA ILE A 39 5.30 4.63 9.45
C ILE A 39 6.50 3.89 10.07
N GLN A 40 6.82 4.19 11.33
CA GLN A 40 7.87 3.49 12.05
C GLN A 40 7.48 2.06 12.37
N ASP A 41 6.26 1.85 12.84
CA ASP A 41 5.75 0.55 13.25
C ASP A 41 5.59 -0.37 12.03
N ILE A 42 5.00 0.13 10.92
CA ILE A 42 4.91 -0.60 9.65
C ILE A 42 6.31 -1.02 9.15
N ALA A 43 7.29 -0.11 9.21
CA ALA A 43 8.64 -0.42 8.76
C ALA A 43 9.31 -1.49 9.64
N ALA A 44 9.09 -1.42 10.96
CA ALA A 44 9.60 -2.40 11.91
C ALA A 44 8.96 -3.78 11.72
N ASP A 45 7.63 -3.84 11.58
CA ASP A 45 6.88 -5.08 11.38
C ASP A 45 7.26 -5.79 10.08
N LEU A 46 7.58 -5.01 9.04
CA LEU A 46 8.06 -5.52 7.75
C LEU A 46 9.57 -5.77 7.72
N GLY A 47 10.32 -5.40 8.77
CA GLY A 47 11.77 -5.56 8.83
C GLY A 47 12.53 -4.72 7.78
N ILE A 48 12.00 -3.55 7.40
CA ILE A 48 12.57 -2.66 6.37
C ILE A 48 12.87 -1.27 6.93
N SER A 49 13.66 -0.49 6.20
CA SER A 49 13.88 0.92 6.55
C SER A 49 12.67 1.80 6.18
N LYS A 50 12.46 2.91 6.91
CA LYS A 50 11.47 3.93 6.53
C LYS A 50 11.65 4.41 5.09
N ARG A 51 12.90 4.56 4.63
CA ARG A 51 13.21 4.94 3.23
C ARG A 51 12.70 3.89 2.24
N THR A 52 12.88 2.62 2.56
CA THR A 52 12.39 1.50 1.74
C THR A 52 10.85 1.51 1.68
N LEU A 53 10.20 1.73 2.82
CA LEU A 53 8.74 1.87 2.91
C LEU A 53 8.23 3.02 2.03
N TYR A 54 8.80 4.22 2.14
CA TYR A 54 8.42 5.35 1.28
C TYR A 54 8.64 5.08 -0.22
N SER A 55 9.74 4.40 -0.58
CA SER A 55 9.98 4.01 -1.96
C SER A 55 8.93 3.02 -2.46
N ALA A 56 8.51 2.06 -1.63
CA ALA A 56 7.48 1.11 -1.97
C ALA A 56 6.12 1.80 -2.15
N LEU A 57 5.73 2.67 -1.20
CA LEU A 57 4.52 3.48 -1.29
C LEU A 57 4.48 4.32 -2.58
N LYS A 58 5.61 4.95 -2.93
CA LYS A 58 5.72 5.72 -4.18
C LYS A 58 5.49 4.84 -5.41
N VAL A 59 6.12 3.67 -5.49
CA VAL A 59 5.96 2.77 -6.64
C VAL A 59 4.54 2.22 -6.71
N LEU A 60 3.96 1.81 -5.58
CA LEU A 60 2.57 1.36 -5.51
C LEU A 60 1.61 2.45 -6.01
N GLY A 61 1.85 3.72 -5.66
CA GLY A 61 1.06 4.84 -6.16
C GLY A 61 1.23 5.08 -7.66
N GLN A 62 2.45 4.97 -8.18
CA GLN A 62 2.72 5.11 -9.62
C GLN A 62 2.07 3.99 -10.45
N LEU A 63 1.97 2.80 -9.89
CA LEU A 63 1.36 1.62 -10.51
C LEU A 63 -0.16 1.53 -10.28
N GLY A 64 -0.73 2.45 -9.50
CA GLY A 64 -2.18 2.50 -9.24
C GLY A 64 -2.69 1.43 -8.26
N TRP A 65 -1.82 0.89 -7.41
CA TRP A 65 -2.21 -0.03 -6.33
C TRP A 65 -2.70 0.71 -5.08
N ILE A 66 -2.26 1.96 -4.91
CA ILE A 66 -2.72 2.86 -3.86
C ILE A 66 -2.90 4.27 -4.43
N GLU A 67 -3.75 5.06 -3.79
CA GLU A 67 -3.88 6.49 -4.03
C GLU A 67 -3.26 7.27 -2.89
N TYR A 68 -2.65 8.42 -3.20
CA TYR A 68 -2.06 9.31 -2.21
C TYR A 68 -2.70 10.70 -2.30
N ASN A 69 -3.36 11.10 -1.22
CA ASN A 69 -3.94 12.43 -1.08
C ASN A 69 -2.87 13.38 -0.55
N LYS A 70 -2.25 14.16 -1.45
CA LYS A 70 -1.20 15.14 -1.10
C LYS A 70 -1.62 16.13 0.00
N PRO A 71 -2.82 16.74 -0.06
CA PRO A 71 -3.30 17.65 0.99
C PRO A 71 -3.32 17.06 2.40
N THR A 72 -3.74 15.81 2.56
CA THR A 72 -3.92 15.19 3.88
C THR A 72 -2.77 14.26 4.28
N GLY A 73 -1.95 13.83 3.33
CA GLY A 73 -0.99 12.75 3.53
C GLY A 73 -1.63 11.36 3.61
N ALA A 74 -2.93 11.25 3.30
CA ALA A 74 -3.67 10.00 3.41
C ALA A 74 -3.36 9.05 2.25
N TYR A 75 -3.38 7.75 2.55
CA TYR A 75 -3.28 6.68 1.57
C TYR A 75 -4.61 5.93 1.50
N LEU A 76 -5.05 5.59 0.29
CA LEU A 76 -6.17 4.70 0.05
C LEU A 76 -5.66 3.49 -0.72
N VAL A 77 -5.95 2.29 -0.26
CA VAL A 77 -5.61 1.09 -1.05
C VAL A 77 -6.67 0.94 -2.12
N SER A 78 -6.25 0.91 -3.38
CA SER A 78 -7.16 0.68 -4.49
C SER A 78 -7.59 -0.77 -4.43
N PHE A 79 -8.78 -1.02 -3.91
CA PHE A 79 -9.53 -2.22 -4.21
C PHE A 79 -9.97 -2.04 -5.65
N GLN A 80 -9.31 -2.71 -6.60
CA GLN A 80 -9.96 -2.85 -7.90
C GLN A 80 -11.09 -3.84 -7.67
N GLN A 81 -12.21 -3.35 -7.12
CA GLN A 81 -13.51 -3.92 -7.42
C GLN A 81 -13.48 -4.08 -8.94
N THR A 82 -13.45 -5.34 -9.36
CA THR A 82 -13.73 -5.75 -10.72
C THR A 82 -14.72 -4.75 -11.27
N ARG A 83 -14.32 -3.97 -12.28
CA ARG A 83 -15.25 -3.11 -13.02
C ARG A 83 -16.38 -4.03 -13.47
N SER A 84 -17.48 -4.01 -12.73
CA SER A 84 -18.70 -4.67 -13.09
C SER A 84 -19.54 -3.63 -13.79
N PHE A 85 -19.70 -3.88 -15.09
CA PHE A 85 -20.56 -3.24 -16.10
C PHE A 85 -20.00 -2.00 -16.79
#